data_AF-A0A4U2F0A4-F1
#
_entry.id   AF-A0A4U2F0A4-F1
#
_cell.length_a   1.000
_cell.length_b   1.000
_cell.length_c   1.000
_cell.angle_alpha   90.00
_cell.angle_beta   90.00
_cell.angle_gamma   90.00
#
_symmetry.space_group_name_H-M   'P 1'
#
loop_
_entity.id
_entity.type
_entity.pdbx_description
1 polymer ?
#
loop_
_entity_poly.entity_id
_entity_poly.type
_entity_poly.pdbx_seq_one_letter_code
_entity_poly.pdbx_strand_id
1 'polypeptide(L)'
;MKILKNYIALSLSALVLGGCTSYPEQGTGGLAESYDSINYQNSDFSPVMPDEPLGPEHGLRFDWQLAKLHLDALIQEGARWCFPAAVVQAIEKQNRIARELQGGLLLDAANDLVIQRKRLNELEVQLDYVTSQARCEPPQNENQFRMQLSVIEQLYDLLNVDNQFAENSTEVNPKYMGRLAEATTLLKEHKSLDLVVTGHADATGTEEYNDKLALGRAKQVERYLTIFGLGAQRIKAVSVGETVPLFEGESDGTRLTNRRVSIEVISPKNAEKMGGGL
;
A
#
# COMPACT_ATOMS: atom_id res chain seq x y z
N MET A 1 -49.39 9.96 44.54
CA MET A 1 -48.95 8.72 43.85
C MET A 1 -49.38 8.62 42.37
N LYS A 2 -49.84 9.70 41.71
CA LYS A 2 -50.11 9.73 40.25
C LYS A 2 -49.01 10.43 39.44
N ILE A 3 -48.31 11.39 40.03
CA ILE A 3 -47.29 12.20 39.36
C ILE A 3 -46.02 11.37 39.08
N LEU A 4 -45.60 10.51 40.01
CA LEU A 4 -44.40 9.67 39.86
C LEU A 4 -44.53 8.62 38.73
N LYS A 5 -45.74 8.13 38.45
CA LYS A 5 -46.00 7.15 37.37
C LYS A 5 -45.85 7.76 35.97
N ASN A 6 -46.17 9.05 35.80
CA ASN A 6 -46.02 9.71 34.50
C ASN A 6 -44.57 10.02 34.15
N TYR A 7 -43.70 10.32 35.13
CA TYR A 7 -42.28 10.53 34.87
C TYR A 7 -41.54 9.24 34.52
N ILE A 8 -41.93 8.10 35.11
CA ILE A 8 -41.36 6.79 34.77
C ILE A 8 -41.80 6.36 33.35
N ALA A 9 -43.04 6.66 32.96
CA ALA A 9 -43.51 6.39 31.60
C ALA A 9 -42.85 7.28 30.53
N LEU A 10 -42.49 8.52 30.87
CA LEU A 10 -41.78 9.44 29.97
C LEU A 10 -40.28 9.15 29.85
N SER A 11 -39.64 8.63 30.90
CA SER A 11 -38.23 8.23 30.82
C SER A 11 -38.03 6.91 30.06
N LEU A 12 -38.99 5.99 30.13
CA LEU A 12 -38.94 4.73 29.37
C LEU A 12 -39.09 4.94 27.86
N SER A 13 -39.87 5.93 27.41
CA SER A 13 -40.05 6.23 25.99
C SER A 13 -38.87 7.00 25.37
N ALA A 14 -38.10 7.75 26.17
CA ALA A 14 -36.87 8.40 25.70
C ALA A 14 -35.72 7.40 25.46
N LEU A 15 -35.72 6.25 26.15
CA LEU A 15 -34.70 5.19 26.00
C LEU A 15 -34.91 4.30 24.77
N VAL A 16 -36.10 4.31 24.15
CA VAL A 16 -36.41 3.49 22.96
C VAL A 16 -36.15 4.24 21.64
N LEU A 17 -35.93 5.55 21.69
CA LEU A 17 -35.61 6.38 20.50
C LEU A 17 -34.10 6.60 20.29
N GLY A 18 -33.26 6.04 21.16
CA GLY A 18 -31.81 6.00 20.96
C GLY A 18 -31.41 4.91 19.97
N GLY A 19 -31.76 5.07 18.70
CA GLY A 19 -31.21 4.22 17.64
C GLY A 19 -29.70 4.43 17.57
N CYS A 20 -28.92 3.37 17.80
CA CYS A 20 -27.48 3.39 17.58
C CYS A 20 -27.22 3.58 16.08
N THR A 21 -26.97 4.80 15.63
CA THR A 21 -26.44 5.05 14.29
C THR A 21 -24.94 4.77 14.33
N SER A 22 -24.54 3.51 14.18
CA SER A 22 -23.15 3.19 13.89
C SER A 22 -22.91 3.47 12.41
N TYR A 23 -22.27 4.60 12.10
CA TYR A 23 -21.72 4.81 10.77
C TYR A 23 -20.38 4.05 10.73
N PRO A 24 -20.21 3.11 9.80
CA PRO A 24 -18.93 2.42 9.68
C PRO A 24 -17.85 3.36 9.11
N GLU A 25 -16.59 2.94 9.21
CA GLU A 25 -15.47 3.68 8.64
C GLU A 25 -15.64 3.87 7.13
N GLN A 26 -15.09 4.96 6.58
CA GLN A 26 -15.17 5.24 5.14
C GLN A 26 -14.67 4.02 4.34
N GLY A 27 -15.54 3.52 3.45
CA GLY A 27 -15.25 2.34 2.62
C GLY A 27 -15.69 1.00 3.21
N THR A 28 -16.45 0.99 4.32
CA THR A 28 -17.02 -0.24 4.91
C THR A 28 -18.52 -0.13 5.19
N GLY A 29 -19.36 0.24 4.23
CA GLY A 29 -20.73 0.67 4.55
C GLY A 29 -21.81 0.40 3.52
N GLY A 30 -22.34 -0.82 3.51
CA GLY A 30 -23.63 -1.15 2.88
C GLY A 30 -23.91 -2.66 2.86
N LEU A 31 -25.17 -3.06 2.68
CA LEU A 31 -25.54 -4.46 2.37
C LEU A 31 -24.79 -5.00 1.12
N ALA A 32 -24.20 -4.10 0.31
CA ALA A 32 -23.34 -4.40 -0.82
C ALA A 32 -21.94 -4.95 -0.46
N GLU A 33 -21.51 -4.87 0.80
CA GLU A 33 -20.20 -5.39 1.24
C GLU A 33 -20.27 -6.77 1.89
N SER A 34 -21.48 -7.30 2.11
CA SER A 34 -21.67 -8.70 2.54
C SER A 34 -21.38 -9.74 1.45
N TYR A 35 -20.72 -9.35 0.36
CA TYR A 35 -20.28 -10.23 -0.72
C TYR A 35 -18.82 -10.67 -0.56
N ASP A 36 -18.46 -11.18 0.62
CA ASP A 36 -17.23 -11.99 0.79
C ASP A 36 -17.24 -13.25 -0.12
N SER A 37 -18.38 -13.57 -0.73
CA SER A 37 -18.55 -14.69 -1.65
C SER A 37 -18.24 -14.38 -3.13
N ILE A 38 -18.13 -13.11 -3.55
CA ILE A 38 -17.87 -12.75 -4.95
C ILE A 38 -16.48 -12.13 -5.06
N ASN A 39 -15.51 -12.97 -5.40
CA ASN A 39 -14.15 -12.54 -5.67
C ASN A 39 -13.65 -13.20 -6.96
N TYR A 40 -12.58 -12.66 -7.52
CA TYR A 40 -11.94 -13.09 -8.76
C TYR A 40 -11.75 -14.61 -8.87
N GLN A 41 -11.47 -15.27 -7.74
CA GLN A 41 -11.25 -16.71 -7.66
C GLN A 41 -12.55 -17.52 -7.71
N ASN A 42 -13.63 -17.03 -7.11
CA ASN A 42 -14.88 -17.78 -6.90
C ASN A 42 -16.06 -17.29 -7.74
N SER A 43 -15.98 -16.11 -8.36
CA SER A 43 -16.98 -15.63 -9.29
C SER A 43 -16.92 -16.45 -10.57
N ASP A 44 -17.96 -17.25 -10.79
CA ASP A 44 -18.22 -17.99 -12.02
C ASP A 44 -19.60 -17.57 -12.52
N PHE A 45 -19.62 -16.62 -13.45
CA PHE A 45 -20.85 -16.26 -14.14
C PHE A 45 -20.96 -17.17 -15.36
N SER A 46 -21.96 -18.06 -15.37
CA SER A 46 -22.33 -18.72 -16.62
C SER A 46 -22.75 -17.64 -17.64
N PRO A 47 -22.17 -17.61 -18.84
CA PRO A 47 -22.56 -16.66 -19.89
C PRO A 47 -24.02 -16.78 -20.29
N VAL A 48 -24.58 -17.99 -20.17
CA VAL A 48 -25.98 -18.31 -20.48
C VAL A 48 -26.48 -19.40 -19.53
N MET A 49 -27.64 -19.19 -18.93
CA MET A 49 -28.36 -20.24 -18.19
C MET A 49 -29.35 -20.94 -19.13
N PRO A 50 -29.51 -22.28 -19.07
CA PRO A 50 -30.35 -23.03 -20.03
C PRO A 50 -31.80 -22.54 -20.15
N ASP A 51 -32.35 -21.98 -19.08
CA ASP A 51 -33.75 -21.56 -18.97
C ASP A 51 -33.94 -20.03 -19.01
N GLU A 52 -32.88 -19.25 -19.27
CA GLU A 52 -32.92 -17.78 -19.27
C GLU A 52 -32.97 -17.23 -20.71
N PRO A 53 -33.92 -16.32 -21.03
CA PRO A 53 -33.95 -15.67 -22.34
C PRO A 53 -32.73 -14.75 -22.50
N LEU A 54 -32.12 -14.76 -23.68
CA LEU A 54 -30.94 -13.95 -23.97
C LEU A 54 -31.26 -12.44 -23.87
N GLY A 55 -30.50 -11.74 -23.03
CA GLY A 55 -30.55 -10.30 -22.84
C GLY A 55 -29.15 -9.67 -22.72
N PRO A 56 -29.06 -8.32 -22.62
CA PRO A 56 -27.78 -7.60 -22.61
C PRO A 56 -26.80 -8.04 -21.51
N GLU A 57 -27.31 -8.44 -20.34
CA GLU A 57 -26.55 -8.95 -19.21
C GLU A 57 -25.74 -10.21 -19.55
N HIS A 58 -26.21 -11.04 -20.47
CA HIS A 58 -25.50 -12.23 -20.94
C HIS A 58 -24.23 -11.85 -21.70
N GLY A 59 -24.33 -10.81 -22.55
CA GLY A 59 -23.17 -10.26 -23.27
C GLY A 59 -22.13 -9.69 -22.31
N LEU A 60 -22.57 -8.98 -21.26
CA LEU A 60 -21.66 -8.43 -20.26
C LEU A 60 -21.01 -9.50 -19.37
N ARG A 61 -21.73 -10.57 -19.01
CA ARG A 61 -21.17 -11.73 -18.30
C ARG A 61 -20.11 -12.43 -19.14
N PHE A 62 -20.38 -12.65 -20.43
CA PHE A 62 -19.41 -13.19 -21.38
C PHE A 62 -18.18 -12.28 -21.51
N ASP A 63 -18.39 -10.97 -21.66
CA ASP A 63 -17.31 -9.99 -21.78
C ASP A 63 -16.44 -9.94 -20.52
N TRP A 64 -17.05 -10.03 -19.36
CA TRP A 64 -16.36 -10.16 -18.07
C TRP A 64 -15.53 -11.44 -17.99
N GLN A 65 -16.07 -12.58 -18.42
CA GLN A 65 -15.35 -13.85 -18.44
C GLN A 65 -14.16 -13.79 -19.40
N LEU A 66 -14.32 -13.17 -20.57
CA LEU A 66 -13.22 -12.97 -21.51
C LEU A 66 -12.11 -12.09 -20.91
N ALA A 67 -12.48 -11.00 -20.23
CA ALA A 67 -11.52 -10.14 -19.54
C ALA A 67 -10.78 -10.88 -18.39
N LYS A 68 -11.49 -11.74 -17.65
CA LYS A 68 -10.90 -12.60 -16.62
C LYS A 68 -9.86 -13.55 -17.23
N LEU A 69 -10.22 -14.26 -18.31
CA LEU A 69 -9.31 -15.17 -19.00
C LEU A 69 -8.08 -14.46 -19.58
N HIS A 70 -8.26 -13.24 -20.10
CA HIS A 70 -7.13 -12.42 -20.55
C HIS A 70 -6.19 -12.07 -19.38
N LEU A 71 -6.74 -11.61 -18.25
CA LEU A 71 -5.93 -11.33 -17.06
C LEU A 71 -5.21 -12.59 -16.52
N ASP A 72 -5.89 -13.74 -16.51
CA ASP A 72 -5.28 -15.02 -16.13
C ASP A 72 -4.12 -15.40 -17.05
N ALA A 73 -4.25 -15.21 -18.36
CA ALA A 73 -3.17 -15.45 -19.33
C ALA A 73 -1.95 -14.56 -19.03
N LEU A 74 -2.17 -13.25 -18.84
CA LEU A 74 -1.10 -12.32 -18.48
C LEU A 74 -0.41 -12.71 -17.16
N ILE A 75 -1.18 -13.15 -16.16
CA ILE A 75 -0.62 -13.62 -14.88
C ILE A 75 0.26 -14.87 -15.09
N GLN A 76 -0.17 -15.82 -15.93
CA GLN A 76 0.61 -17.01 -16.26
C GLN A 76 1.90 -16.67 -17.03
N GLU A 77 1.88 -15.63 -17.85
CA GLU A 77 3.06 -15.10 -18.56
C GLU A 77 4.02 -14.34 -17.63
N GLY A 78 3.64 -14.14 -16.37
CA GLY A 78 4.49 -13.51 -15.35
C GLY A 78 4.18 -12.04 -15.09
N ALA A 79 3.04 -11.51 -15.56
CA ALA A 79 2.62 -10.14 -15.28
C ALA A 79 2.59 -9.81 -13.78
N ARG A 80 2.29 -10.81 -12.93
CA ARG A 80 2.29 -10.62 -11.47
C ARG A 80 3.66 -10.24 -10.91
N TRP A 81 4.74 -10.66 -11.59
CA TRP A 81 6.11 -10.40 -11.17
C TRP A 81 6.68 -9.14 -11.83
N CYS A 82 6.36 -8.88 -13.11
CA CYS A 82 6.79 -7.65 -13.78
C CYS A 82 6.01 -6.42 -13.27
N PHE A 83 4.69 -6.55 -13.07
CA PHE A 83 3.77 -5.46 -12.82
C PHE A 83 2.78 -5.79 -11.69
N PRO A 84 3.26 -6.06 -10.47
CA PRO A 84 2.41 -6.52 -9.35
C PRO A 84 1.27 -5.55 -9.04
N ALA A 85 1.53 -4.23 -9.06
CA ALA A 85 0.51 -3.22 -8.80
C ALA A 85 -0.60 -3.21 -9.85
N ALA A 86 -0.24 -3.31 -11.14
CA ALA A 86 -1.23 -3.32 -12.23
C ALA A 86 -2.13 -4.57 -12.16
N VAL A 87 -1.55 -5.73 -11.84
CA VAL A 87 -2.30 -6.98 -11.65
C VAL A 87 -3.27 -6.87 -10.48
N VAL A 88 -2.85 -6.33 -9.33
CA VAL A 88 -3.75 -6.13 -8.17
C VAL A 88 -4.90 -5.19 -8.53
N GLN A 89 -4.60 -4.05 -9.17
CA GLN A 89 -5.64 -3.12 -9.63
C GLN A 89 -6.61 -3.77 -10.63
N ALA A 90 -6.10 -4.62 -11.53
CA ALA A 90 -6.92 -5.35 -12.49
C ALA A 90 -7.84 -6.36 -11.80
N ILE A 91 -7.35 -7.08 -10.77
CA ILE A 91 -8.15 -8.00 -9.95
C ILE A 91 -9.23 -7.25 -9.18
N GLU A 92 -8.89 -6.14 -8.53
CA GLU A 92 -9.86 -5.31 -7.79
C GLU A 92 -10.95 -4.77 -8.72
N LYS A 93 -10.57 -4.32 -9.92
CA LYS A 93 -11.52 -3.87 -10.94
C LYS A 93 -12.42 -5.02 -11.42
N GLN A 94 -11.87 -6.21 -11.61
CA GLN A 94 -12.65 -7.41 -11.97
C GLN A 94 -13.68 -7.76 -10.89
N ASN A 95 -13.29 -7.69 -9.61
CA ASN A 95 -14.18 -7.90 -8.46
C ASN A 95 -15.29 -6.86 -8.42
N ARG A 96 -14.96 -5.60 -8.69
CA ARG A 96 -15.93 -4.52 -8.76
C ARG A 96 -16.98 -4.77 -9.85
N ILE A 97 -16.55 -5.09 -11.07
CA ILE A 97 -17.46 -5.39 -12.18
C ILE A 97 -18.35 -6.59 -11.85
N ALA A 98 -17.80 -7.62 -11.20
CA ALA A 98 -18.58 -8.78 -10.77
C ALA A 98 -19.73 -8.37 -9.83
N ARG A 99 -19.46 -7.48 -8.87
CA ARG A 99 -20.49 -6.93 -7.98
C ARG A 99 -21.52 -6.07 -8.72
N GLU A 100 -21.08 -5.27 -9.70
CA GLU A 100 -21.97 -4.45 -10.54
C GLU A 100 -22.93 -5.33 -11.36
N LEU A 101 -22.41 -6.40 -12.00
CA LEU A 101 -23.22 -7.37 -12.75
C LEU A 101 -24.23 -8.09 -11.86
N GLN A 102 -23.79 -8.56 -10.69
CA GLN A 102 -24.70 -9.22 -9.74
C GLN A 102 -25.73 -8.25 -9.14
N GLY A 103 -25.35 -6.99 -8.94
CA GLY A 103 -26.24 -5.92 -8.48
C GLY A 103 -27.18 -5.37 -9.56
N GLY A 104 -27.12 -5.88 -10.80
CA GLY A 104 -27.94 -5.39 -11.91
C GLY A 104 -27.55 -4.00 -12.42
N LEU A 105 -26.36 -3.49 -12.05
CA LEU A 105 -25.81 -2.21 -12.48
C LEU A 105 -25.15 -2.34 -13.86
N LEU A 106 -25.94 -2.73 -14.87
CA LEU A 106 -25.41 -3.13 -16.18
C LEU A 106 -24.66 -2.01 -16.92
N LEU A 107 -25.09 -0.75 -16.76
CA LEU A 107 -24.43 0.39 -17.40
C LEU A 107 -23.04 0.67 -16.78
N ASP A 108 -22.94 0.59 -15.46
CA ASP A 108 -21.67 0.75 -14.74
C ASP A 108 -20.71 -0.38 -15.11
N ALA A 109 -21.21 -1.62 -15.07
CA ALA A 109 -20.45 -2.80 -15.48
C ALA A 109 -19.96 -2.69 -16.94
N ALA A 110 -20.80 -2.21 -17.87
CA ALA A 110 -20.41 -2.03 -19.26
C ALA A 110 -19.28 -1.00 -19.42
N ASN A 111 -19.38 0.15 -18.75
CA ASN A 111 -18.34 1.17 -18.77
C ASN A 111 -17.02 0.64 -18.16
N ASP A 112 -17.12 -0.05 -17.03
CA ASP A 112 -15.98 -0.59 -16.32
C ASP A 112 -15.30 -1.73 -17.09
N LEU A 113 -16.06 -2.54 -17.84
CA LEU A 113 -15.52 -3.56 -18.74
C LEU A 113 -14.72 -2.97 -19.91
N VAL A 114 -15.19 -1.87 -20.50
CA VAL A 114 -14.46 -1.17 -21.56
C VAL A 114 -13.13 -0.63 -21.02
N ILE A 115 -13.15 -0.02 -19.83
CA ILE A 115 -11.95 0.47 -19.16
C ILE A 115 -10.99 -0.68 -18.85
N GLN A 116 -11.52 -1.79 -18.32
CA GLN A 116 -10.73 -2.95 -17.96
C GLN A 116 -10.05 -3.57 -19.17
N ARG A 117 -10.77 -3.79 -20.28
CA ARG A 117 -10.20 -4.31 -21.53
C ARG A 117 -9.06 -3.44 -22.04
N LYS A 118 -9.25 -2.11 -22.05
CA LYS A 118 -8.19 -1.17 -22.44
C LYS A 118 -6.95 -1.34 -21.56
N ARG A 119 -7.12 -1.41 -20.24
CA ARG A 119 -6.01 -1.58 -19.28
C ARG A 119 -5.29 -2.93 -19.45
N LEU A 120 -6.03 -4.01 -19.69
CA LEU A 120 -5.44 -5.33 -19.94
C LEU A 120 -4.60 -5.33 -21.22
N ASN A 121 -5.09 -4.71 -22.30
CA ASN A 121 -4.31 -4.56 -23.54
C ASN A 121 -3.05 -3.70 -23.34
N GLU A 122 -3.14 -2.62 -22.55
CA GLU A 122 -1.96 -1.81 -22.21
C GLU A 122 -0.95 -2.63 -21.40
N LEU A 123 -1.42 -3.44 -20.44
CA LEU A 123 -0.59 -4.32 -19.63
C LEU A 123 0.07 -5.43 -20.48
N GLU A 124 -0.66 -6.02 -21.42
CA GLU A 124 -0.15 -6.99 -22.39
C GLU A 124 1.03 -6.42 -23.18
N VAL A 125 0.86 -5.25 -23.81
CA VAL A 125 1.93 -4.57 -24.55
C VAL A 125 3.15 -4.26 -23.68
N GLN A 126 2.92 -3.83 -22.43
CA GLN A 126 3.99 -3.57 -21.48
C GLN A 126 4.72 -4.85 -21.07
N LEU A 127 3.99 -5.95 -20.88
CA LEU A 127 4.53 -7.26 -20.55
C LEU A 127 5.39 -7.81 -21.68
N ASP A 128 4.92 -7.76 -22.92
CA ASP A 128 5.68 -8.15 -24.10
C ASP A 128 7.00 -7.38 -24.20
N TYR A 129 6.94 -6.06 -23.98
CA TYR A 129 8.13 -5.23 -24.00
C TYR A 129 9.13 -5.63 -22.91
N VAL A 130 8.68 -5.76 -21.66
CA VAL A 130 9.58 -6.08 -20.53
C VAL A 130 10.14 -7.49 -20.65
N THR A 131 9.32 -8.48 -21.02
CA THR A 131 9.75 -9.88 -21.16
C THR A 131 10.73 -10.08 -22.31
N SER A 132 10.73 -9.21 -23.33
CA SER A 132 11.75 -9.20 -24.38
C SER A 132 13.13 -8.76 -23.89
N GLN A 133 13.21 -8.05 -22.76
CA GLN A 133 14.45 -7.45 -22.22
C GLN A 133 14.89 -8.06 -20.89
N ALA A 134 13.94 -8.54 -20.08
CA ALA A 134 14.15 -9.01 -18.72
C ALA A 134 13.33 -10.29 -18.45
N ARG A 135 13.71 -11.03 -17.41
CA ARG A 135 12.96 -12.21 -16.95
C ARG A 135 12.17 -11.88 -15.70
N CYS A 136 10.86 -12.04 -15.77
CA CYS A 136 9.95 -11.90 -14.64
C CYS A 136 9.58 -13.28 -14.08
N GLU A 137 10.56 -13.91 -13.45
CA GLU A 137 10.37 -15.23 -12.84
C GLU A 137 9.96 -15.10 -11.37
N PRO A 138 9.08 -16.02 -10.88
CA PRO A 138 8.83 -16.15 -9.46
C PRO A 138 10.12 -16.42 -8.69
N PRO A 139 10.20 -16.04 -7.39
CA PRO A 139 11.34 -16.40 -6.57
C PRO A 139 11.48 -17.93 -6.52
N GLN A 140 12.70 -18.44 -6.70
CA GLN A 140 12.97 -19.89 -6.74
C GLN A 140 12.51 -20.65 -5.48
N ASN A 141 12.43 -19.96 -4.34
CA ASN A 141 11.89 -20.50 -3.10
C ASN A 141 10.92 -19.49 -2.49
N GLU A 142 9.63 -19.74 -2.66
CA GLU A 142 8.57 -18.87 -2.13
C GLU A 142 8.65 -18.70 -0.61
N ASN A 143 8.93 -19.78 0.13
CA ASN A 143 9.00 -19.72 1.59
C ASN A 143 10.16 -18.83 2.05
N GLN A 144 11.33 -18.98 1.42
CA GLN A 144 12.48 -18.14 1.72
C GLN A 144 12.21 -16.67 1.36
N PHE A 145 11.58 -16.42 0.21
CA PHE A 145 11.20 -15.07 -0.20
C PHE A 145 10.19 -14.43 0.76
N ARG A 146 9.16 -15.17 1.19
CA ARG A 146 8.18 -14.71 2.18
C ARG A 146 8.82 -14.40 3.53
N MET A 147 9.70 -15.28 4.02
CA MET A 147 10.45 -15.03 5.25
C MET A 147 11.35 -13.79 5.13
N GLN A 148 11.98 -13.59 3.97
CA GLN A 148 12.78 -12.38 3.73
C GLN A 148 11.90 -11.12 3.68
N LEU A 149 10.71 -11.20 3.07
CA LEU A 149 9.77 -10.08 3.00
C LEU A 149 9.24 -9.70 4.38
N SER A 150 8.89 -10.67 5.22
CA SER A 150 8.44 -10.39 6.60
C SER A 150 9.51 -9.71 7.45
N VAL A 151 10.79 -10.04 7.21
CA VAL A 151 11.90 -9.35 7.87
C VAL A 151 12.03 -7.91 7.37
N ILE A 152 11.87 -7.67 6.07
CA ILE A 152 11.92 -6.32 5.49
C ILE A 152 10.77 -5.46 6.03
N GLU A 153 9.57 -6.02 6.13
CA GLU A 153 8.40 -5.35 6.73
C GLU A 153 8.66 -5.00 8.20
N GLN A 154 9.14 -5.96 8.99
CA GLN A 154 9.52 -5.72 10.38
C GLN A 154 10.59 -4.61 10.51
N LEU A 155 11.59 -4.61 9.63
CA LEU A 155 12.61 -3.55 9.59
C LEU A 155 12.00 -2.20 9.24
N TYR A 156 11.10 -2.15 8.27
CA TYR A 156 10.41 -0.92 7.88
C TYR A 156 9.66 -0.31 9.07
N ASP A 157 8.91 -1.11 9.83
CA ASP A 157 8.14 -0.67 10.99
C ASP A 157 9.02 -0.20 12.17
N LEU A 158 10.23 -0.75 12.28
CA LEU A 158 11.21 -0.30 13.27
C LEU A 158 11.87 1.02 12.88
N LEU A 159 12.20 1.15 11.59
CA LEU A 159 13.03 2.24 11.06
C LEU A 159 12.23 3.49 10.68
N ASN A 160 10.99 3.36 10.21
CA ASN A 160 10.20 4.46 9.66
C ASN A 160 9.05 4.89 10.57
N VAL A 161 9.36 5.27 11.81
CA VAL A 161 8.38 5.74 12.80
C VAL A 161 8.35 7.26 12.93
N ASP A 162 7.25 7.79 13.48
CA ASP A 162 7.11 9.22 13.78
C ASP A 162 7.97 9.69 14.97
N ASN A 163 8.14 11.01 15.08
CA ASN A 163 8.79 11.69 16.21
C ASN A 163 10.26 11.30 16.42
N GLN A 164 11.03 11.34 15.34
CA GLN A 164 12.44 10.95 15.31
C GLN A 164 13.38 12.06 15.82
N PHE A 165 13.02 13.32 15.56
CA PHE A 165 13.84 14.50 15.87
C PHE A 165 12.98 15.63 16.46
N ALA A 166 13.61 16.45 17.30
CA ALA A 166 13.03 17.72 17.71
C ALA A 166 13.12 18.77 16.59
N GLU A 167 12.37 19.87 16.75
CA GLU A 167 12.46 21.03 15.89
C GLU A 167 13.89 21.57 15.88
N ASN A 168 14.37 21.90 14.68
CA ASN A 168 15.71 22.43 14.44
C ASN A 168 16.86 21.63 15.10
N SER A 169 16.71 20.31 15.17
CA SER A 169 17.69 19.44 15.78
C SER A 169 18.04 18.26 14.88
N THR A 170 19.31 17.87 14.95
CA THR A 170 19.84 16.62 14.41
C THR A 170 19.92 15.54 15.49
N GLU A 171 19.58 15.86 16.74
CA GLU A 171 19.59 14.90 17.85
C GLU A 171 18.42 13.91 17.72
N VAL A 172 18.76 12.63 17.78
CA VAL A 172 17.81 11.53 17.66
C VAL A 172 17.08 11.32 18.99
N ASN A 173 15.76 11.23 18.92
CA ASN A 173 14.92 10.90 20.07
C ASN A 173 15.36 9.56 20.71
N PRO A 174 15.56 9.48 22.04
CA PRO A 174 15.97 8.24 22.72
C PRO A 174 15.08 7.02 22.42
N LYS A 175 13.77 7.22 22.21
CA LYS A 175 12.85 6.15 21.83
C LYS A 175 13.16 5.60 20.43
N TYR A 176 13.48 6.50 19.49
CA TYR A 176 13.87 6.11 18.14
C TYR A 176 15.25 5.43 18.13
N MET A 177 16.18 5.91 18.96
CA MET A 177 17.48 5.26 19.17
C MET A 177 17.36 3.80 19.61
N GLY A 178 16.41 3.48 20.49
CA GLY A 178 16.12 2.09 20.88
C GLY A 178 15.67 1.21 19.71
N ARG A 179 14.84 1.74 18.82
CA ARG A 179 14.39 1.03 17.60
C ARG A 179 15.52 0.82 16.61
N LEU A 180 16.42 1.81 16.43
CA LEU A 180 17.62 1.66 15.60
C LEU A 180 18.52 0.53 16.10
N ALA A 181 18.64 0.35 17.43
CA ALA A 181 19.40 -0.75 18.01
C ALA A 181 18.74 -2.12 17.75
N GLU A 182 17.42 -2.20 17.88
CA GLU A 182 16.64 -3.41 17.56
C GLU A 182 16.76 -3.78 16.07
N ALA A 183 16.54 -2.81 15.17
CA ALA A 183 16.69 -3.01 13.73
C ALA A 183 18.11 -3.45 13.35
N THR A 184 19.13 -2.89 14.01
CA THR A 184 20.53 -3.27 13.78
C THR A 184 20.80 -4.72 14.18
N THR A 185 20.10 -5.24 15.20
CA THR A 185 20.22 -6.65 15.59
C THR A 185 19.73 -7.56 14.47
N LEU A 186 18.57 -7.26 13.87
CA LEU A 186 18.06 -7.98 12.70
C LEU A 186 18.99 -7.83 11.48
N LEU A 187 19.48 -6.63 11.18
CA LEU A 187 20.37 -6.37 10.04
C LEU A 187 21.74 -7.07 10.12
N LYS A 188 22.17 -7.44 11.33
CA LYS A 188 23.39 -8.25 11.54
C LYS A 188 23.20 -9.70 11.11
N GLU A 189 22.00 -10.24 11.30
CA GLU A 189 21.63 -11.59 10.86
C GLU A 189 21.44 -11.61 9.33
N HIS A 190 20.93 -10.52 8.77
CA HIS A 190 20.67 -10.37 7.33
C HIS A 190 21.74 -9.52 6.63
N LYS A 191 22.94 -10.07 6.45
CA LYS A 191 24.11 -9.36 5.87
C LYS A 191 23.96 -8.89 4.42
N SER A 192 22.93 -9.38 3.71
CA SER A 192 22.64 -9.01 2.33
C SER A 192 21.73 -7.79 2.19
N LEU A 193 21.43 -7.07 3.27
CA LEU A 193 20.53 -5.91 3.23
C LEU A 193 21.30 -4.62 3.49
N ASP A 194 21.33 -3.70 2.55
CA ASP A 194 21.93 -2.38 2.77
C ASP A 194 20.83 -1.35 3.01
N LEU A 195 21.20 -0.18 3.53
CA LEU A 195 20.28 0.89 3.90
C LEU A 195 20.57 2.15 3.10
N VAL A 196 19.51 2.79 2.61
CA VAL A 196 19.56 4.19 2.16
C VAL A 196 18.78 5.03 3.17
N VAL A 197 19.47 5.98 3.79
CA VAL A 197 18.95 6.85 4.85
C VAL A 197 18.75 8.23 4.25
N THR A 198 17.50 8.61 4.01
CA THR A 198 17.13 9.88 3.39
C THR A 198 16.60 10.84 4.44
N GLY A 199 17.27 11.97 4.60
CA GLY A 199 16.83 13.05 5.47
C GLY A 199 15.81 13.96 4.81
N HIS A 200 14.80 14.36 5.58
CA HIS A 200 13.79 15.35 5.20
C HIS A 200 13.75 16.50 6.23
N ALA A 201 13.44 17.69 5.74
CA ALA A 201 13.15 18.87 6.53
C ALA A 201 11.68 19.29 6.33
N ASP A 202 11.14 20.07 7.27
CA ASP A 202 9.87 20.74 7.04
C ASP A 202 10.09 22.00 6.19
N ALA A 203 9.01 22.62 5.71
CA ALA A 203 9.07 23.78 4.81
C ALA A 203 9.50 25.10 5.48
N THR A 204 9.99 25.04 6.73
CA THR A 204 10.36 26.24 7.49
C THR A 204 11.85 26.52 7.31
N GLY A 205 12.19 27.69 6.76
CA GLY A 205 13.58 28.13 6.62
C GLY A 205 13.97 28.33 5.16
N THR A 206 15.28 28.36 4.91
CA THR A 206 15.81 28.42 3.55
C THR A 206 16.12 27.01 3.04
N GLU A 207 15.99 26.79 1.74
CA GLU A 207 16.31 25.51 1.09
C GLU A 207 17.72 25.00 1.48
N GLU A 208 18.75 25.86 1.40
CA GLU A 208 20.12 25.50 1.76
C GLU A 208 20.26 25.08 3.24
N TYR A 209 19.48 25.70 4.12
CA TYR A 209 19.46 25.34 5.53
C TYR A 209 18.79 23.99 5.75
N ASN A 210 17.65 23.79 5.11
CA ASN A 210 16.85 22.58 5.19
C ASN A 210 17.59 21.36 4.62
N ASP A 211 18.35 21.55 3.55
CA ASP A 211 19.26 20.53 3.02
C ASP A 211 20.36 20.14 4.01
N LYS A 212 21.01 21.11 4.65
CA LYS A 212 22.05 20.83 5.67
C LYS A 212 21.47 20.14 6.89
N LEU A 213 20.28 20.55 7.34
CA LEU A 213 19.60 19.96 8.48
C LEU A 213 19.17 18.53 8.19
N ALA A 214 18.52 18.29 7.05
CA ALA A 214 18.12 16.98 6.58
C ALA A 214 19.32 16.03 6.44
N LEU A 215 20.41 16.47 5.80
CA LEU A 215 21.64 15.68 5.71
C LEU A 215 22.24 15.39 7.08
N GLY A 216 22.22 16.36 8.00
CA GLY A 216 22.67 16.20 9.37
C GLY A 216 21.90 15.11 10.13
N ARG A 217 20.57 15.07 9.97
CA ARG A 217 19.71 14.02 10.54
C ARG A 217 20.04 12.64 9.97
N ALA A 218 20.19 12.53 8.65
CA ALA A 218 20.54 11.27 8.00
C ALA A 218 21.90 10.73 8.50
N LYS A 219 22.91 11.61 8.59
CA LYS A 219 24.24 11.26 9.12
C LYS A 219 24.22 10.88 10.60
N GLN A 220 23.36 11.50 11.41
CA GLN A 220 23.24 11.11 12.81
C GLN A 220 22.65 9.71 12.96
N VAL A 221 21.65 9.36 12.15
CA VAL A 221 21.08 8.01 12.11
C VAL A 221 22.11 6.98 11.64
N GLU A 222 22.83 7.27 10.55
CA GLU A 222 23.96 6.45 10.08
C GLU A 222 24.99 6.21 11.20
N ARG A 223 25.34 7.26 11.95
CA ARG A 223 26.28 7.15 13.08
C ARG A 223 25.75 6.21 14.16
N TYR A 224 24.48 6.30 14.56
CA TYR A 224 23.91 5.39 15.56
C TYR A 224 23.87 3.94 15.08
N LEU A 225 23.42 3.71 13.84
CA LEU A 225 23.43 2.37 13.24
C LEU A 225 24.85 1.78 13.21
N THR A 226 25.85 2.61 12.91
CA THR A 226 27.26 2.21 12.93
C THR A 226 27.74 1.88 14.35
N ILE A 227 27.42 2.72 15.34
CA ILE A 227 27.74 2.47 16.76
C ILE A 227 27.11 1.16 17.25
N PHE A 228 25.89 0.86 16.82
CA PHE A 228 25.22 -0.40 17.14
C PHE A 228 25.79 -1.60 16.39
N GLY A 229 26.73 -1.39 15.45
CA GLY A 229 27.54 -2.44 14.84
C GLY A 229 27.13 -2.81 13.41
N LEU A 230 26.42 -1.92 12.70
CA LEU A 230 26.26 -2.02 11.25
C LEU A 230 27.51 -1.45 10.57
N GLY A 231 28.01 -2.10 9.51
CA GLY A 231 29.15 -1.57 8.76
C GLY A 231 28.77 -0.31 7.99
N ALA A 232 29.56 0.76 8.09
CA ALA A 232 29.29 2.04 7.41
C ALA A 232 29.11 1.88 5.89
N GLN A 233 29.81 0.93 5.27
CA GLN A 233 29.69 0.61 3.84
C GLN A 233 28.30 0.09 3.42
N ARG A 234 27.47 -0.36 4.38
CA ARG A 234 26.09 -0.83 4.16
C ARG A 234 25.07 0.29 4.31
N ILE A 235 25.51 1.53 4.56
CA ILE A 235 24.62 2.66 4.82
C ILE A 235 24.98 3.78 3.85
N LYS A 236 23.97 4.31 3.16
CA LYS A 236 24.12 5.50 2.31
C LYS A 236 23.22 6.60 2.85
N ALA A 237 23.82 7.67 3.39
CA ALA A 237 23.08 8.84 3.84
C ALA A 237 22.93 9.88 2.71
N VAL A 238 21.69 10.31 2.47
CA VAL A 238 21.33 11.33 1.46
C VAL A 238 20.33 12.34 2.05
N SER A 239 20.14 13.46 1.36
CA SER A 239 19.18 14.50 1.72
C SER A 239 18.34 14.88 0.51
N VAL A 240 17.07 15.19 0.76
CA VAL A 240 16.17 15.84 -0.20
C VAL A 240 15.63 17.18 0.33
N GLY A 241 16.13 17.64 1.48
CA GLY A 241 15.68 18.89 2.10
C GLY A 241 14.18 18.90 2.34
N GLU A 242 13.53 19.97 1.92
CA GLU A 242 12.08 20.19 2.01
C GLU A 242 11.32 19.78 0.73
N THR A 243 12.01 19.33 -0.32
CA THR A 243 11.44 19.16 -1.67
C THR A 243 10.46 17.99 -1.80
N VAL A 244 10.50 17.02 -0.87
CA VAL A 244 9.64 15.83 -0.87
C VAL A 244 8.89 15.69 0.46
N PRO A 245 7.83 16.51 0.69
CA PRO A 245 6.99 16.38 1.87
C PRO A 245 6.17 15.08 1.82
N LEU A 246 5.87 14.48 2.99
CA LEU A 246 4.95 13.33 3.06
C LEU A 246 3.50 13.81 3.06
N PHE A 247 3.25 14.91 3.76
CA PHE A 247 1.98 15.59 3.78
C PHE A 247 2.20 17.06 3.44
N GLU A 248 1.38 17.58 2.54
CA GLU A 248 1.32 19.01 2.26
C GLU A 248 0.62 19.75 3.41
N GLY A 249 1.05 20.98 3.65
CA GLY A 249 0.45 21.88 4.63
C GLY A 249 1.40 22.36 5.71
N GLU A 250 0.91 23.28 6.53
CA GLU A 250 1.73 24.05 7.47
C GLU A 250 1.39 23.81 8.95
N SER A 251 0.50 22.85 9.24
CA SER A 251 0.14 22.54 10.63
C SER A 251 1.32 21.99 11.41
N ASP A 252 1.37 22.21 12.73
CA ASP A 252 2.45 21.68 13.58
C ASP A 252 2.57 20.16 13.51
N GLY A 253 1.44 19.46 13.36
CA GLY A 253 1.40 18.02 13.13
C GLY A 253 2.04 17.63 11.79
N THR A 254 1.66 18.32 10.71
CA THR A 254 2.26 18.12 9.37
C THR A 254 3.77 18.36 9.38
N ARG A 255 4.22 19.45 10.02
CA ARG A 255 5.64 19.77 10.16
C ARG A 255 6.37 18.70 10.95
N LEU A 256 5.81 18.21 12.05
CA LEU A 256 6.40 17.12 12.82
C LEU A 256 6.61 15.85 11.98
N THR A 257 5.63 15.47 11.16
CA THR A 257 5.73 14.30 10.28
C THR A 257 6.71 14.51 9.11
N ASN A 258 6.87 15.76 8.65
CA ASN A 258 7.86 16.10 7.62
C ASN A 258 9.30 16.17 8.15
N ARG A 259 9.48 16.41 9.46
CA ARG A 259 10.77 16.29 10.16
C ARG A 259 11.15 14.83 10.41
N ARG A 260 11.47 14.10 9.33
CA ARG A 260 11.76 12.67 9.39
C ARG A 260 13.03 12.30 8.65
N VAL A 261 13.47 11.09 8.92
CA VAL A 261 14.37 10.30 8.11
C VAL A 261 13.56 9.10 7.62
N SER A 262 13.61 8.88 6.32
CA SER A 262 13.08 7.68 5.69
C SER A 262 14.24 6.72 5.43
N ILE A 263 14.08 5.45 5.78
CA ILE A 263 15.11 4.42 5.60
C ILE A 263 14.56 3.34 4.67
N GLU A 264 15.23 3.17 3.54
CA GLU A 264 14.93 2.12 2.57
C GLU A 264 15.89 0.97 2.75
N VAL A 265 15.35 -0.25 2.79
CA VAL A 265 16.12 -1.48 2.86
C VAL A 265 16.32 -2.00 1.43
N ILE A 266 17.56 -1.99 0.96
CA ILE A 266 17.93 -2.46 -0.38
C ILE A 266 18.64 -3.81 -0.31
N SER A 267 18.43 -4.66 -1.31
CA SER A 267 19.22 -5.87 -1.50
C SER A 267 20.18 -5.63 -2.67
N PRO A 268 21.51 -5.76 -2.50
CA PRO A 268 22.49 -5.50 -3.56
C PRO A 268 22.29 -6.44 -4.75
N LYS A 269 21.70 -7.64 -4.56
CA LYS A 269 21.30 -8.54 -5.66
C LYS A 269 20.19 -7.96 -6.55
N ASN A 270 19.37 -7.04 -6.03
CA ASN A 270 18.33 -6.34 -6.78
C ASN A 270 18.85 -5.03 -7.38
N ALA A 271 19.83 -4.39 -6.75
CA ALA A 271 20.44 -3.14 -7.22
C ALA A 271 21.23 -3.32 -8.53
N GLU A 272 21.93 -4.45 -8.72
CA GLU A 272 22.60 -4.76 -10.00
C GLU A 272 21.62 -4.88 -11.19
N LYS A 273 20.35 -5.22 -10.92
CA LYS A 273 19.30 -5.31 -11.96
C LYS A 273 18.59 -3.98 -12.23
N MET A 274 18.72 -2.99 -11.34
CA MET A 274 18.14 -1.64 -11.49
C MET A 274 19.17 -0.62 -11.99
N GLY A 275 20.19 -1.09 -12.72
CA GLY A 275 21.22 -0.26 -13.38
C GLY A 275 20.71 0.53 -14.60
N GLY A 276 19.60 1.23 -14.47
CA GLY A 276 19.19 2.32 -15.36
C GLY A 276 19.45 3.63 -14.64
N GLY A 277 20.55 4.30 -15.00
CA GLY A 277 21.00 5.54 -14.36
C GLY A 277 19.93 6.62 -14.31
N LEU A 278 19.91 7.33 -13.18
CA LEU A 278 19.44 8.71 -13.11
C LEU A 278 20.53 9.64 -13.66
#